data_AF-A0A3R9F732-F1
#
_entry.id   AF-A0A3R9F732-F1
#
_cell.length_a   1.000
_cell.length_b   1.000
_cell.length_c   1.000
_cell.angle_alpha   90.00
_cell.angle_beta   90.00
_cell.angle_gamma   90.00
#
_symmetry.space_group_name_H-M   'P 1'
#
loop_
_entity.id
_entity.type
_entity.pdbx_description
1 polymer ?
#
loop_
_entity_poly.entity_id
_entity_poly.type
_entity_poly.pdbx_seq_one_letter_code
_entity_poly.pdbx_strand_id
1 'polypeptide(L)'
;MCASRDGESARPSYPAAPDEVRWLPVTAEGCDDDRFAGPGVRALHRAAAVTTVPETVVLTAPVPHWRELARRPDPLAGYADLVEEPVSVRAWWPRAGQPDVPIGPVFHNLGPGTVAEGMLELIGRAEDGPRGFPRLAFAVQRFTAAEATVLAQAAPDGERVRLQAFLGLAEQLAEPLHPDLVVLAGPLLAVHEYRVADKPTATLAAAGGTRTVATPELRRRAPVLRVAALQEIATLTVAVARRLDGPVATEFAVAGGKPLLLSCRPRP
;
A
#
# COMPACT_ATOMS: atom_id res chain seq x y z
N MET A 1 24.38 -33.75 -24.95
CA MET A 1 25.17 -32.51 -25.08
C MET A 1 24.23 -31.38 -24.70
N CYS A 2 24.19 -31.06 -23.40
CA CYS A 2 23.27 -30.10 -22.80
C CYS A 2 23.98 -28.76 -22.62
N ALA A 3 23.31 -27.65 -22.92
CA ALA A 3 23.71 -26.33 -22.46
C ALA A 3 22.46 -25.48 -22.21
N SER A 4 22.06 -25.39 -20.94
CA SER A 4 21.13 -24.39 -20.42
C SER A 4 21.85 -23.04 -20.33
N ARG A 5 21.13 -21.95 -20.66
CA ARG A 5 21.56 -20.56 -20.42
C ARG A 5 20.80 -20.05 -19.21
N ASP A 6 21.41 -20.17 -18.04
CA ASP A 6 21.00 -19.43 -16.84
C ASP A 6 21.92 -18.21 -16.72
N GLY A 7 21.38 -17.06 -17.14
CA GLY A 7 22.00 -15.75 -16.98
C GLY A 7 21.29 -14.98 -15.86
N GLU A 8 21.43 -15.45 -14.63
CA GLU A 8 20.96 -14.72 -13.45
C GLU A 8 21.93 -13.56 -13.18
N SER A 9 21.53 -12.36 -13.61
CA SER A 9 22.22 -11.10 -13.37
C SER A 9 22.21 -10.80 -11.86
N ALA A 10 23.24 -11.25 -11.15
CA ALA A 10 23.50 -10.84 -9.77
C ALA A 10 23.67 -9.32 -9.70
N ARG A 11 22.70 -8.62 -9.11
CA ARG A 11 22.82 -7.21 -8.77
C ARG A 11 23.75 -7.05 -7.56
N PRO A 12 24.64 -6.06 -7.56
CA PRO A 12 25.66 -5.95 -6.52
C PRO A 12 25.06 -5.44 -5.21
N SER A 13 25.34 -6.15 -4.10
CA SER A 13 25.07 -5.67 -2.74
C SER A 13 26.20 -4.74 -2.30
N TYR A 14 26.00 -3.43 -2.42
CA TYR A 14 26.86 -2.44 -1.77
C TYR A 14 26.12 -1.81 -0.58
N PRO A 15 26.77 -1.57 0.57
CA PRO A 15 26.23 -0.67 1.57
C PRO A 15 26.29 0.75 0.98
N ALA A 16 25.14 1.22 0.45
CA ALA A 16 24.99 2.58 -0.07
C ALA A 16 25.53 3.59 0.95
N ALA A 17 26.29 4.57 0.47
CA ALA A 17 26.73 5.69 1.27
C ALA A 17 25.52 6.31 2.00
N PRO A 18 25.67 6.86 3.22
CA PRO A 18 24.55 7.36 4.02
C PRO A 18 23.67 8.40 3.28
N ASP A 19 24.22 9.01 2.24
CA ASP A 19 23.63 10.09 1.45
C ASP A 19 23.02 9.66 0.10
N GLU A 20 23.08 8.39 -0.29
CA GLU A 20 22.48 7.92 -1.55
C GLU A 20 21.02 7.48 -1.40
N VAL A 21 20.28 7.55 -2.51
CA VAL A 21 18.95 6.92 -2.61
C VAL A 21 19.10 5.41 -2.48
N ARG A 22 18.45 4.86 -1.47
CA ARG A 22 18.32 3.41 -1.32
C ARG A 22 17.09 2.93 -2.07
N TRP A 23 17.28 1.89 -2.86
CA TRP A 23 16.22 1.19 -3.57
C TRP A 23 15.97 -0.16 -2.90
N LEU A 24 14.76 -0.33 -2.36
CA LEU A 24 14.41 -1.50 -1.54
C LEU A 24 13.11 -2.11 -2.09
N PRO A 25 13.17 -3.16 -2.93
CA PRO A 25 11.99 -3.98 -3.19
C PRO A 25 11.37 -4.41 -1.85
N VAL A 26 10.04 -4.42 -1.72
CA VAL A 26 9.38 -4.70 -0.43
C VAL A 26 9.71 -6.08 0.13
N THR A 27 10.22 -6.99 -0.69
CA THR A 27 10.69 -8.34 -0.30
C THR A 27 12.15 -8.37 0.14
N ALA A 28 12.91 -7.29 0.00
CA ALA A 28 14.31 -7.21 0.38
C ALA A 28 14.48 -7.03 1.89
N GLU A 29 15.53 -7.63 2.47
CA GLU A 29 15.85 -7.53 3.90
C GLU A 29 16.06 -6.09 4.38
N GLY A 30 16.44 -5.16 3.50
CA GLY A 30 16.58 -3.75 3.84
C GLY A 30 15.27 -3.08 4.28
N CYS A 31 14.10 -3.67 3.94
CA CYS A 31 12.80 -3.21 4.43
C CYS A 31 12.52 -3.59 5.89
N ASP A 32 13.34 -4.42 6.53
CA ASP A 32 13.20 -4.74 7.95
C ASP A 32 13.71 -3.63 8.89
N ASP A 33 14.38 -2.61 8.36
CA ASP A 33 14.91 -1.47 9.11
C ASP A 33 13.98 -0.25 9.01
N ASP A 34 13.24 -0.02 10.10
CA ASP A 34 12.26 1.09 10.23
C ASP A 34 12.88 2.49 10.05
N ARG A 35 14.20 2.63 10.17
CA ARG A 35 14.89 3.92 9.93
C ARG A 35 14.86 4.32 8.46
N PHE A 36 14.74 3.35 7.56
CA PHE A 36 14.76 3.57 6.11
C PHE A 36 13.37 3.44 5.51
N ALA A 37 12.66 2.37 5.86
CA ALA A 37 11.38 2.01 5.27
C ALA A 37 10.16 2.47 6.09
N GLY A 38 10.32 2.68 7.40
CA GLY A 38 9.21 2.95 8.31
C GLY A 38 8.43 1.68 8.71
N PRO A 39 7.75 1.68 9.88
CA PRO A 39 7.04 0.51 10.41
C PRO A 39 5.94 -0.01 9.49
N GLY A 40 5.29 0.83 8.68
CA GLY A 40 4.27 0.37 7.73
C GLY A 40 4.85 -0.55 6.64
N VAL A 41 5.99 -0.16 6.07
CA VAL A 41 6.65 -0.96 5.03
C VAL A 41 7.33 -2.19 5.61
N ARG A 42 7.95 -2.09 6.80
CA ARG A 42 8.47 -3.27 7.49
C ARG A 42 7.38 -4.29 7.78
N ALA A 43 6.21 -3.82 8.23
CA ALA A 43 5.06 -4.70 8.44
C ALA A 43 4.61 -5.36 7.13
N LEU A 44 4.55 -4.59 6.03
CA LEU A 44 4.21 -5.10 4.69
C LEU A 44 5.24 -6.13 4.18
N HIS A 45 6.54 -5.87 4.38
CA HIS A 45 7.64 -6.78 4.07
C HIS A 45 7.47 -8.13 4.76
N ARG A 46 7.24 -8.12 6.08
CA ARG A 46 7.02 -9.35 6.86
C ARG A 46 5.73 -10.06 6.49
N ALA A 47 4.68 -9.30 6.17
CA ALA A 47 3.39 -9.83 5.73
C ALA A 47 3.48 -10.53 4.37
N ALA A 48 4.40 -10.12 3.49
CA ALA A 48 4.61 -10.74 2.17
C ALA A 48 4.98 -12.23 2.24
N ALA A 49 5.40 -12.73 3.41
CA ALA A 49 5.64 -14.16 3.64
C ALA A 49 4.35 -15.00 3.74
N VAL A 50 3.20 -14.38 4.00
CA VAL A 50 1.93 -15.08 4.25
C VAL A 50 0.77 -14.59 3.37
N THR A 51 0.99 -13.55 2.57
CA THR A 51 -0.01 -13.02 1.63
C THR A 51 0.67 -12.37 0.43
N THR A 52 -0.12 -12.15 -0.63
CA THR A 52 0.40 -11.52 -1.86
C THR A 52 0.38 -10.01 -1.73
N VAL A 53 1.50 -9.37 -2.05
CA VAL A 53 1.65 -7.91 -2.10
C VAL A 53 1.94 -7.53 -3.56
N PRO A 54 1.30 -6.48 -4.12
CA PRO A 54 1.67 -5.99 -5.44
C PRO A 54 3.15 -5.61 -5.49
N GLU A 55 3.76 -5.67 -6.65
CA GLU A 55 5.15 -5.22 -6.83
C GLU A 55 5.31 -3.83 -6.21
N THR A 56 6.22 -3.73 -5.24
CA THR A 56 6.40 -2.51 -4.45
C THR A 56 7.87 -2.27 -4.26
N VAL A 57 8.26 -1.04 -4.53
CA VAL A 57 9.62 -0.54 -4.39
C VAL A 57 9.60 0.63 -3.43
N VAL A 58 10.50 0.63 -2.46
CA VAL A 58 10.70 1.72 -1.51
C VAL A 58 11.97 2.47 -1.86
N LEU A 59 11.85 3.78 -2.01
CA LEU A 59 12.95 4.70 -2.26
C LEU A 59 13.15 5.58 -1.04
N THR A 60 14.37 5.66 -0.50
CA THR A 60 14.61 6.43 0.72
C THR A 60 15.99 7.09 0.70
N ALA A 61 16.02 8.39 0.95
CA ALA A 61 17.23 9.21 1.00
C ALA A 61 17.09 10.33 2.03
N PRO A 62 18.19 10.99 2.44
CA PRO A 62 18.09 12.20 3.22
C PRO A 62 17.31 13.29 2.48
N VAL A 63 16.54 14.10 3.21
CA VAL A 63 15.76 15.18 2.59
C VAL A 63 16.63 16.11 1.72
N PRO A 64 17.83 16.58 2.15
CA PRO A 64 18.68 17.41 1.31
C PRO A 64 19.07 16.76 -0.02
N HIS A 65 19.26 15.44 -0.04
CA HIS A 65 19.59 14.71 -1.26
C HIS A 65 18.43 14.71 -2.26
N TRP A 66 17.20 14.50 -1.78
CA TRP A 66 16.01 14.62 -2.63
C TRP A 66 15.85 16.02 -3.24
N ARG A 67 16.21 17.07 -2.48
CA ARG A 67 16.19 18.45 -3.00
C ARG A 67 17.20 18.68 -4.10
N GLU A 68 18.40 18.14 -3.93
CA GLU A 68 19.43 18.24 -4.94
C GLU A 68 19.00 17.50 -6.21
N LEU A 69 18.50 16.27 -6.06
CA LEU A 69 17.95 15.49 -7.16
C LEU A 69 16.87 16.26 -7.90
N ALA A 70 15.85 16.79 -7.19
CA ALA A 70 14.73 17.52 -7.77
C ALA A 70 15.12 18.75 -8.62
N ARG A 71 16.34 19.28 -8.49
CA ARG A 71 16.85 20.40 -9.27
C ARG A 71 17.59 19.99 -10.54
N ARG A 72 17.87 18.70 -10.73
CA ARG A 72 18.58 18.19 -11.91
C ARG A 72 17.63 18.15 -13.12
N PRO A 73 18.16 18.25 -14.36
CA PRO A 73 17.40 17.88 -15.55
C PRO A 73 16.98 16.41 -15.44
N ASP A 74 15.68 16.15 -15.59
CA ASP A 74 15.08 14.81 -15.50
C ASP A 74 15.42 14.05 -14.19
N PRO A 75 15.01 14.59 -13.04
CA PRO A 75 15.58 14.26 -11.74
C PRO A 75 15.27 12.83 -11.26
N LEU A 76 14.25 12.19 -11.86
CA LEU A 76 13.67 10.95 -11.37
C LEU A 76 13.36 9.91 -12.47
N ALA A 77 13.79 10.10 -13.72
CA ALA A 77 13.53 9.13 -14.79
C ALA A 77 13.98 7.71 -14.44
N GLY A 78 15.16 7.57 -13.83
CA GLY A 78 15.67 6.25 -13.41
C GLY A 78 14.83 5.56 -12.31
N TYR A 79 13.92 6.28 -11.65
CA TYR A 79 13.04 5.73 -10.62
C TYR A 79 11.61 5.48 -11.10
N ALA A 80 11.18 6.16 -12.18
CA ALA A 80 9.83 6.04 -12.71
C ALA A 80 9.54 4.63 -13.25
N ASP A 81 10.54 3.98 -13.87
CA ASP A 81 10.40 2.67 -14.53
C ASP A 81 10.69 1.48 -13.59
N LEU A 82 10.78 1.70 -12.27
CA LEU A 82 11.17 0.66 -11.32
C LEU A 82 10.09 -0.39 -11.05
N VAL A 83 8.84 -0.10 -11.39
CA VAL A 83 7.68 -0.96 -11.19
C VAL A 83 6.81 -0.89 -12.43
N GLU A 84 6.27 -2.03 -12.86
CA GLU A 84 5.37 -2.05 -14.02
C GLU A 84 4.13 -1.18 -13.77
N GLU A 85 3.90 -0.25 -14.69
CA GLU A 85 2.79 0.69 -14.64
C GLU A 85 1.42 0.03 -14.91
N PRO A 86 0.32 0.65 -14.46
CA PRO A 86 0.25 1.89 -13.67
C PRO A 86 0.71 1.70 -12.21
N VAL A 87 1.08 2.80 -11.54
CA VAL A 87 1.58 2.76 -10.14
C VAL A 87 0.80 3.69 -9.20
N SER A 88 0.89 3.41 -7.91
CA SER A 88 0.58 4.32 -6.82
C SER A 88 1.87 4.80 -6.16
N VAL A 89 1.94 6.10 -5.88
CA VAL A 89 3.05 6.74 -5.17
C VAL A 89 2.54 7.29 -3.84
N ARG A 90 3.17 6.86 -2.75
CA ARG A 90 2.95 7.38 -1.39
C ARG A 90 4.27 7.83 -0.81
N ALA A 91 4.27 8.91 -0.04
CA ALA A 91 5.46 9.41 0.66
C ALA A 91 5.21 9.59 2.15
N TRP A 92 6.27 9.44 2.95
CA TRP A 92 6.23 9.64 4.39
C TRP A 92 7.62 9.97 4.94
N TRP A 93 7.64 10.52 6.15
CA TRP A 93 8.84 10.58 6.96
C TRP A 93 8.94 9.34 7.87
N PRO A 94 9.95 8.49 7.69
CA PRO A 94 10.16 7.32 8.56
C PRO A 94 10.45 7.73 10.00
N ARG A 95 9.86 7.03 10.96
CA ARG A 95 10.19 7.16 12.39
C ARG A 95 10.46 5.80 13.00
N ALA A 96 11.70 5.56 13.42
CA ALA A 96 12.03 4.33 14.11
C ALA A 96 11.19 4.19 15.40
N GLY A 97 10.45 3.09 15.50
CA GLY A 97 9.61 2.79 16.67
C GLY A 97 8.37 3.67 16.85
N GLN A 98 8.01 4.53 15.89
CA GLN A 98 6.81 5.36 15.94
C GLN A 98 6.07 5.33 14.60
N PRO A 99 4.75 5.60 14.56
CA PRO A 99 4.03 5.66 13.29
C PRO A 99 4.67 6.63 12.29
N ASP A 100 4.71 6.21 11.04
CA ASP A 100 5.12 7.04 9.91
C ASP A 100 4.25 8.30 9.81
N VAL A 101 4.86 9.42 9.41
CA VAL A 101 4.13 10.66 9.17
C VAL A 101 3.91 10.79 7.66
N PRO A 102 2.68 10.61 7.15
CA PRO A 102 2.42 10.68 5.71
C PRO A 102 2.62 12.10 5.18
N ILE A 103 3.02 12.19 3.92
CA ILE A 103 3.24 13.44 3.20
C ILE A 103 2.25 13.50 2.05
N GLY A 104 1.44 14.56 2.03
CA GLY A 104 0.51 14.81 0.94
C GLY A 104 -0.54 13.70 0.75
N PRO A 105 -1.22 13.70 -0.40
CA PRO A 105 -2.10 12.60 -0.79
C PRO A 105 -1.29 11.37 -1.24
N VAL A 106 -1.97 10.25 -1.38
CA VAL A 106 -1.47 9.14 -2.19
C VAL A 106 -1.87 9.40 -3.63
N PHE A 107 -0.92 9.36 -4.56
CA PHE A 107 -1.23 9.45 -5.98
C PHE A 107 -1.45 8.05 -6.54
N HIS A 108 -2.63 7.80 -7.09
CA HIS A 108 -3.03 6.51 -7.62
C HIS A 108 -3.08 6.50 -9.14
N ASN A 109 -2.85 5.30 -9.72
CA ASN A 109 -3.02 5.02 -11.13
C ASN A 109 -2.24 5.97 -12.07
N LEU A 110 -1.01 6.29 -11.67
CA LEU A 110 -0.08 7.08 -12.46
C LEU A 110 0.48 6.22 -13.60
N GLY A 111 0.61 6.84 -14.76
CA GLY A 111 1.21 6.24 -15.96
C GLY A 111 2.53 6.89 -16.36
N PRO A 112 3.00 6.62 -17.59
CA PRO A 112 4.34 7.03 -18.03
C PRO A 112 4.51 8.54 -17.95
N GLY A 113 5.57 8.99 -17.28
CA GLY A 113 5.91 10.40 -17.14
C GLY A 113 5.26 11.13 -15.95
N THR A 114 4.14 10.64 -15.41
CA THR A 114 3.48 11.29 -14.25
C THR A 114 4.03 10.85 -12.89
N VAL A 115 4.73 9.73 -12.82
CA VAL A 115 5.35 9.23 -11.58
C VAL A 115 6.38 10.22 -11.03
N ALA A 116 7.25 10.72 -11.91
CA ALA A 116 8.27 11.70 -11.54
C ALA A 116 7.64 13.02 -11.05
N GLU A 117 6.60 13.50 -11.73
CA GLU A 117 5.87 14.71 -11.33
C GLU A 117 5.21 14.55 -9.96
N GLY A 118 4.52 13.42 -9.73
CA GLY A 118 3.92 13.12 -8.43
C GLY A 118 4.95 13.03 -7.30
N MET A 119 6.11 12.42 -7.57
CA MET A 119 7.22 12.41 -6.61
C MET A 119 7.77 13.82 -6.34
N LEU A 120 7.96 14.65 -7.37
CA LEU A 120 8.42 16.03 -7.21
C LEU A 120 7.46 16.88 -6.37
N GLU A 121 6.15 16.72 -6.55
CA GLU A 121 5.15 17.40 -5.72
C GLU A 121 5.30 16.99 -4.24
N LEU A 122 5.46 15.70 -3.97
CA LEU A 122 5.65 15.17 -2.62
C LEU A 122 6.99 15.62 -2.01
N ILE A 123 8.07 15.74 -2.80
CA ILE A 123 9.35 16.33 -2.35
C ILE A 123 9.12 17.77 -1.92
N GLY A 124 8.44 18.58 -2.75
CA GLY A 124 8.13 19.98 -2.42
C GLY A 124 7.34 20.10 -1.11
N ARG A 125 6.28 19.30 -0.94
CA ARG A 125 5.51 19.23 0.32
C ARG A 125 6.35 18.78 1.51
N ALA A 126 7.32 17.90 1.29
CA ALA A 126 8.21 17.46 2.35
C ALA A 126 9.13 18.59 2.86
N GLU A 127 9.37 19.64 2.07
CA GLU A 127 10.19 20.79 2.48
C GLU A 127 9.52 21.66 3.53
N ASP A 128 8.19 21.76 3.47
CA ASP A 128 7.35 22.50 4.44
C ASP A 128 7.12 21.72 5.74
N GLY A 129 7.66 20.49 5.82
CA GLY A 129 7.46 19.59 6.93
C GLY A 129 8.23 19.94 8.21
N PRO A 130 7.99 19.17 9.28
CA PRO A 130 8.65 19.41 10.55
C PRO A 130 10.17 19.23 10.45
N ARG A 131 10.91 20.09 11.15
CA ARG A 131 12.36 19.94 11.29
C ARG A 131 12.69 18.74 12.18
N GLY A 132 13.71 17.96 11.83
CA GLY A 132 14.18 16.82 12.63
C GLY A 132 13.93 15.44 12.02
N PHE A 133 13.30 15.37 10.84
CA PHE A 133 13.21 14.13 10.07
C PHE A 133 14.40 14.04 9.10
N PRO A 134 15.33 13.10 9.31
CA PRO A 134 16.55 13.05 8.50
C PRO A 134 16.29 12.57 7.07
N ARG A 135 15.18 11.86 6.83
CA ARG A 135 14.91 11.13 5.58
C ARG A 135 13.48 11.28 5.12
N LEU A 136 13.32 11.16 3.81
CA LEU A 136 12.05 11.06 3.10
C LEU A 136 12.02 9.70 2.38
N ALA A 137 10.92 8.98 2.54
CA ALA A 137 10.69 7.71 1.89
C ALA A 137 9.49 7.78 0.95
N PHE A 138 9.59 7.05 -0.15
CA PHE A 138 8.53 6.82 -1.12
C PHE A 138 8.27 5.31 -1.21
N ALA A 139 7.03 4.92 -1.47
CA ALA A 139 6.73 3.63 -2.06
C ALA A 139 6.07 3.86 -3.41
N VAL A 140 6.70 3.29 -4.42
CA VAL A 140 6.17 3.14 -5.78
C VAL A 140 5.63 1.71 -5.84
N GLN A 141 4.32 1.56 -5.90
CA GLN A 141 3.64 0.27 -5.85
C GLN A 141 2.80 0.09 -7.10
N ARG A 142 2.82 -1.10 -7.71
CA ARG A 142 1.96 -1.43 -8.85
C ARG A 142 0.51 -1.19 -8.44
N PHE A 143 -0.16 -0.30 -9.18
CA PHE A 143 -1.54 0.05 -8.93
C PHE A 143 -2.43 -1.15 -9.25
N THR A 144 -3.35 -1.43 -8.32
CA THR A 144 -4.37 -2.46 -8.50
C THR A 144 -5.70 -1.79 -8.76
N ALA A 145 -6.24 -1.96 -9.98
CA ALA A 145 -7.59 -1.54 -10.32
C ALA A 145 -8.61 -2.44 -9.60
N ALA A 146 -8.87 -2.13 -8.33
CA ALA A 146 -9.65 -2.96 -7.44
C ALA A 146 -11.15 -2.95 -7.81
N GLU A 147 -11.77 -4.14 -7.82
CA GLU A 147 -13.23 -4.30 -7.85
C GLU A 147 -13.83 -3.92 -6.49
N ALA A 148 -13.06 -4.18 -5.42
CA ALA A 148 -13.37 -3.79 -4.05
C ALA A 148 -12.08 -3.58 -3.24
N THR A 149 -12.13 -2.68 -2.26
CA THR A 149 -11.09 -2.53 -1.24
C THR A 149 -11.66 -2.93 0.11
N VAL A 150 -10.87 -3.61 0.94
CA VAL A 150 -11.26 -3.99 2.29
C VAL A 150 -10.23 -3.48 3.30
N LEU A 151 -10.69 -2.65 4.23
CA LEU A 151 -9.94 -2.28 5.42
C LEU A 151 -10.27 -3.28 6.53
N ALA A 152 -9.28 -4.04 6.99
CA ALA A 152 -9.45 -5.11 7.95
C ALA A 152 -8.63 -4.87 9.22
N GLN A 153 -9.25 -5.14 10.37
CA GLN A 153 -8.62 -5.01 11.69
C GLN A 153 -8.90 -6.27 12.51
N ALA A 154 -7.84 -7.00 12.87
CA ALA A 154 -7.94 -8.13 13.78
C ALA A 154 -7.79 -7.68 15.24
N ALA A 155 -8.59 -8.29 16.12
CA ALA A 155 -8.38 -8.22 17.56
C ALA A 155 -7.11 -9.01 17.95
N PRO A 156 -6.51 -8.73 19.12
CA PRO A 156 -5.28 -9.41 19.55
C PRO A 156 -5.38 -10.94 19.64
N ASP A 157 -6.56 -11.48 19.98
CA ASP A 157 -6.81 -12.92 20.04
C ASP A 157 -6.95 -13.58 18.65
N GLY A 158 -7.12 -12.77 17.60
CA GLY A 158 -7.40 -13.24 16.24
C GLY A 158 -8.78 -13.88 16.08
N GLU A 159 -9.64 -13.85 17.10
CA GLU A 159 -10.98 -14.43 17.04
C GLU A 159 -12.04 -13.42 16.61
N ARG A 160 -11.69 -12.14 16.51
CA ARG A 160 -12.59 -11.11 15.98
C ARG A 160 -11.89 -10.26 14.94
N VAL A 161 -12.52 -10.12 13.79
CA VAL A 161 -12.04 -9.24 12.71
C VAL A 161 -13.16 -8.29 12.29
N ARG A 162 -12.84 -7.00 12.27
CA ARG A 162 -13.72 -5.94 11.75
C ARG A 162 -13.28 -5.58 10.34
N LEU A 163 -14.22 -5.53 9.41
CA LEU A 163 -13.98 -5.22 8.01
C LEU A 163 -14.85 -4.03 7.59
N GLN A 164 -14.26 -3.15 6.79
CA GLN A 164 -14.97 -2.16 5.99
C GLN A 164 -14.71 -2.47 4.52
N ALA A 165 -15.74 -2.86 3.76
CA ALA A 165 -15.60 -3.21 2.35
C ALA A 165 -16.21 -2.13 1.46
N PHE A 166 -15.45 -1.65 0.49
CA PHE A 166 -15.79 -0.56 -0.42
C PHE A 166 -15.91 -1.08 -1.85
N LEU A 167 -16.87 -0.57 -2.64
CA LEU A 167 -16.85 -0.78 -4.09
C LEU A 167 -15.72 0.06 -4.69
N GLY A 168 -14.87 -0.55 -5.51
CA GLY A 168 -13.70 0.14 -6.04
C GLY A 168 -12.62 0.38 -4.98
N LEU A 169 -11.99 1.55 -5.02
CA LEU A 169 -10.91 1.99 -4.14
C LEU A 169 -11.45 2.58 -2.82
N ALA A 170 -10.71 2.40 -1.72
CA ALA A 170 -10.98 3.08 -0.44
C ALA A 170 -10.37 4.49 -0.37
N GLU A 171 -10.20 5.15 -1.52
CA GLU A 171 -9.75 6.53 -1.62
C GLU A 171 -10.96 7.47 -1.59
N GLN A 172 -10.99 8.35 -0.58
CA GLN A 172 -11.99 9.41 -0.50
C GLN A 172 -11.54 10.61 -1.34
N LEU A 173 -12.35 10.98 -2.32
CA LEU A 173 -12.20 12.20 -3.11
C LEU A 173 -13.14 13.29 -2.54
N ALA A 174 -14.02 13.86 -3.36
CA ALA A 174 -14.99 14.86 -2.92
C ALA A 174 -16.18 14.24 -2.18
N GLU A 175 -16.59 13.03 -2.56
CA GLU A 175 -17.76 12.35 -2.00
C GLU A 175 -17.39 11.43 -0.83
N PRO A 176 -18.28 11.25 0.17
CA PRO A 176 -18.06 10.29 1.26
C PRO A 176 -17.94 8.85 0.76
N LEU A 177 -17.19 8.03 1.51
CA LEU A 177 -17.13 6.59 1.27
C LEU A 177 -18.30 5.86 1.96
N HIS A 178 -18.80 4.80 1.31
CA HIS A 178 -19.97 4.04 1.75
C HIS A 178 -19.66 2.55 1.97
N PRO A 179 -18.90 2.19 3.03
CA PRO A 179 -18.50 0.81 3.25
C PRO A 179 -19.66 -0.07 3.72
N ASP A 180 -19.63 -1.32 3.30
CA ASP A 180 -20.23 -2.40 4.09
C ASP A 180 -19.43 -2.60 5.37
N LEU A 181 -20.13 -2.77 6.50
CA LEU A 181 -19.51 -3.04 7.79
C LEU A 181 -19.74 -4.50 8.16
N VAL A 182 -18.65 -5.23 8.38
CA VAL A 182 -18.71 -6.67 8.67
C VAL A 182 -17.90 -6.97 9.92
N VAL A 183 -18.46 -7.81 10.80
CA VAL A 183 -17.75 -8.40 11.93
C VAL A 183 -17.76 -9.90 11.76
N LEU A 184 -16.57 -10.48 11.70
CA LEU A 184 -16.37 -11.92 11.75
C LEU A 184 -15.85 -12.30 13.14
N ALA A 185 -16.36 -13.39 13.70
CA ALA A 185 -16.05 -13.80 15.06
C ALA A 185 -15.91 -15.32 15.25
N GLY A 186 -15.18 -15.71 16.29
CA GLY A 186 -14.93 -17.09 16.69
C GLY A 186 -13.82 -17.77 15.88
N PRO A 187 -13.52 -19.03 16.20
CA PRO A 187 -12.36 -19.76 15.63
C PRO A 187 -12.48 -19.99 14.12
N LEU A 188 -13.69 -19.96 13.56
CA LEU A 188 -13.96 -20.10 12.13
C LEU A 188 -14.20 -18.76 11.42
N LEU A 189 -14.06 -17.63 12.13
CA LEU A 189 -14.37 -16.29 11.62
C LEU A 189 -15.73 -16.26 10.92
N ALA A 190 -16.76 -16.79 11.59
CA ALA A 190 -18.12 -16.80 11.07
C ALA A 190 -18.70 -15.37 11.09
N VAL A 191 -19.63 -15.08 10.18
CA VAL A 191 -20.31 -13.78 10.14
C VAL A 191 -21.12 -13.59 11.41
N HIS A 192 -20.68 -12.67 12.25
CA HIS A 192 -21.42 -12.22 13.41
C HIS A 192 -22.35 -11.06 13.05
N GLU A 193 -21.88 -10.16 12.19
CA GLU A 193 -22.65 -9.01 11.74
C GLU A 193 -22.25 -8.64 10.31
N TYR A 194 -23.24 -8.33 9.47
CA TYR A 194 -23.03 -7.76 8.14
C TYR A 194 -24.08 -6.67 7.91
N ARG A 195 -23.65 -5.40 7.95
CA ARG A 195 -24.46 -4.24 7.54
C ARG A 195 -24.06 -3.80 6.15
N VAL A 196 -25.00 -3.92 5.21
CA VAL A 196 -24.82 -3.43 3.85
C VAL A 196 -25.23 -1.96 3.77
N ALA A 197 -24.32 -1.09 3.33
CA ALA A 197 -24.63 0.33 3.16
C ALA A 197 -25.24 0.62 1.78
N ASP A 198 -25.97 1.72 1.67
CA ASP A 198 -26.36 2.30 0.38
C ASP A 198 -25.16 3.04 -0.22
N LYS A 199 -24.78 2.71 -1.46
CA LYS A 199 -23.52 3.11 -2.11
C LYS A 199 -23.82 3.96 -3.33
N PRO A 200 -24.29 5.21 -3.19
CA PRO A 200 -24.66 6.03 -4.34
C PRO A 200 -23.50 6.23 -5.32
N THR A 201 -22.27 6.21 -4.80
CA THR A 201 -21.02 6.42 -5.54
C THR A 201 -19.94 5.39 -5.16
N ALA A 202 -18.91 5.31 -6.00
CA ALA A 202 -17.69 4.53 -5.78
C ALA A 202 -16.49 5.24 -6.41
N THR A 203 -15.29 5.07 -5.85
CA THR A 203 -14.05 5.58 -6.46
C THR A 203 -13.42 4.48 -7.31
N LEU A 204 -13.19 4.75 -8.60
CA LEU A 204 -12.61 3.80 -9.55
C LEU A 204 -11.37 4.37 -10.23
N ALA A 205 -10.56 3.49 -10.80
CA ALA A 205 -9.49 3.85 -11.71
C ALA A 205 -10.02 4.66 -12.92
N ALA A 206 -9.28 5.66 -13.33
CA ALA A 206 -9.51 6.49 -14.51
C ALA A 206 -8.19 6.76 -15.25
N ALA A 207 -8.23 7.26 -16.50
CA ALA A 207 -6.98 7.56 -17.21
C ALA A 207 -6.13 8.57 -16.42
N GLY A 208 -4.91 8.16 -16.02
CA GLY A 208 -3.97 9.00 -15.26
C GLY A 208 -4.40 9.36 -13.84
N GLY A 209 -5.28 8.58 -13.21
CA GLY A 209 -5.74 8.85 -11.85
C GLY A 209 -6.94 8.02 -11.42
N THR A 210 -7.74 8.59 -10.53
CA THR A 210 -8.98 7.99 -10.02
C THR A 210 -10.14 8.98 -10.15
N ARG A 211 -11.37 8.46 -10.11
CA ARG A 211 -12.56 9.30 -10.15
C ARG A 211 -13.71 8.68 -9.37
N THR A 212 -14.55 9.53 -8.82
CA THR A 212 -15.84 9.11 -8.27
C THR A 212 -16.85 8.90 -9.40
N VAL A 213 -17.54 7.76 -9.40
CA VAL A 213 -18.62 7.44 -10.34
C VAL A 213 -19.89 7.10 -9.60
N ALA A 214 -21.04 7.30 -10.25
CA ALA A 214 -22.31 6.80 -9.74
C ALA A 214 -22.34 5.27 -9.80
N THR A 215 -22.74 4.64 -8.70
CA THR A 215 -22.90 3.18 -8.64
C THR A 215 -24.23 2.80 -9.32
N PRO A 216 -24.23 1.78 -10.21
CA PRO A 216 -25.46 1.24 -10.80
C PRO A 216 -26.46 0.79 -9.72
N GLU A 217 -27.74 1.01 -9.93
CA GLU A 217 -28.80 0.77 -8.93
C GLU A 217 -28.74 -0.65 -8.33
N LEU A 218 -28.54 -1.67 -9.18
CA LEU A 218 -28.42 -3.07 -8.76
C LEU A 218 -27.22 -3.35 -7.83
N ARG A 219 -26.20 -2.48 -7.81
CA ARG A 219 -25.01 -2.61 -6.96
C ARG A 219 -25.05 -1.71 -5.73
N ARG A 220 -25.92 -0.70 -5.69
CA ARG A 220 -25.96 0.31 -4.60
C ARG A 220 -26.22 -0.31 -3.23
N ARG A 221 -27.13 -1.29 -3.16
CA ARG A 221 -27.52 -1.98 -1.91
C ARG A 221 -27.16 -3.46 -1.92
N ALA A 222 -26.27 -3.86 -2.84
CA ALA A 222 -25.74 -5.21 -2.86
C ALA A 222 -24.52 -5.30 -1.93
N PRO A 223 -24.28 -6.47 -1.31
CA PRO A 223 -23.00 -6.78 -0.68
C PRO A 223 -21.82 -6.47 -1.61
N VAL A 224 -20.81 -5.73 -1.12
CA VAL A 224 -19.59 -5.47 -1.88
C VAL A 224 -18.90 -6.78 -2.24
N LEU A 225 -18.78 -7.68 -1.25
CA LEU A 225 -18.15 -8.99 -1.36
C LEU A 225 -19.05 -10.08 -0.82
N ARG A 226 -18.83 -11.30 -1.33
CA ARG A 226 -19.43 -12.50 -0.74
C ARG A 226 -18.73 -12.84 0.58
N VAL A 227 -19.47 -13.49 1.48
CA VAL A 227 -18.96 -13.91 2.80
C VAL A 227 -17.66 -14.70 2.69
N ALA A 228 -17.53 -15.62 1.74
CA ALA A 228 -16.32 -16.43 1.57
C ALA A 228 -15.06 -15.56 1.33
N ALA A 229 -15.15 -14.51 0.52
CA ALA A 229 -14.03 -13.59 0.28
C ALA A 229 -13.69 -12.73 1.51
N LEU A 230 -14.71 -12.32 2.28
CA LEU A 230 -14.51 -11.61 3.54
C LEU A 230 -13.83 -12.50 4.58
N GLN A 231 -14.19 -13.79 4.64
CA GLN A 231 -13.55 -14.77 5.51
C GLN A 231 -12.09 -15.03 5.09
N GLU A 232 -11.81 -15.14 3.79
CA GLU A 232 -10.43 -15.26 3.28
C GLU A 232 -9.58 -14.05 3.71
N ILE A 233 -10.07 -12.84 3.49
CA ILE A 233 -9.37 -11.60 3.89
C ILE A 233 -9.16 -11.55 5.41
N ALA A 234 -10.15 -11.96 6.21
CA ALA A 234 -10.02 -11.99 7.65
C ALA A 234 -8.99 -13.02 8.12
N THR A 235 -8.97 -14.22 7.53
CA THR A 235 -7.95 -15.24 7.79
C THR A 235 -6.56 -14.71 7.44
N LEU A 236 -6.39 -14.03 6.30
CA LEU A 236 -5.13 -13.39 5.93
C LEU A 236 -4.73 -12.31 6.94
N THR A 237 -5.69 -11.49 7.39
CA THR A 237 -5.45 -10.44 8.40
C THR A 237 -4.94 -11.04 9.72
N VAL A 238 -5.54 -12.15 10.17
CA VAL A 238 -5.10 -12.88 11.38
C VAL A 238 -3.73 -13.51 11.18
N ALA A 239 -3.45 -14.09 10.01
CA ALA A 239 -2.13 -14.63 9.69
C ALA A 239 -1.05 -13.54 9.72
N VAL A 240 -1.34 -12.35 9.17
CA VAL A 240 -0.46 -11.18 9.23
C VAL A 240 -0.26 -10.70 10.67
N ALA A 241 -1.34 -10.62 11.46
CA ALA A 241 -1.26 -10.25 12.88
C ALA A 241 -0.34 -11.19 13.67
N ARG A 242 -0.50 -12.51 13.48
CA ARG A 242 0.36 -13.54 14.09
C ARG A 242 1.81 -13.41 13.62
N ARG A 243 2.04 -13.16 12.33
CA ARG A 243 3.39 -12.98 11.77
C ARG A 243 4.12 -11.77 12.35
N LEU A 244 3.36 -10.75 12.78
CA LEU A 244 3.85 -9.50 13.35
C LEU A 244 3.77 -9.45 14.88
N ASP A 245 3.39 -10.56 15.52
CA ASP A 245 3.25 -10.69 16.97
C ASP A 245 2.35 -9.60 17.61
N GLY A 246 1.31 -9.16 16.91
CA GLY A 246 0.44 -8.09 17.41
C GLY A 246 -0.75 -7.73 16.51
N PRO A 247 -1.67 -6.88 16.98
CA PRO A 247 -2.82 -6.46 16.20
C PRO A 247 -2.41 -5.55 15.05
N VAL A 248 -3.14 -5.64 13.94
CA VAL A 248 -2.84 -4.92 12.70
C VAL A 248 -4.08 -4.32 12.09
N ALA A 249 -3.87 -3.21 11.37
CA ALA A 249 -4.80 -2.71 10.37
C ALA A 249 -4.20 -3.00 9.00
N THR A 250 -4.96 -3.69 8.16
CA THR A 250 -4.55 -4.08 6.80
C THR A 250 -5.52 -3.51 5.79
N GLU A 251 -5.02 -3.27 4.59
CA GLU A 251 -5.81 -2.82 3.45
C GLU A 251 -5.57 -3.79 2.30
N PHE A 252 -6.64 -4.38 1.80
CA PHE A 252 -6.61 -5.29 0.68
C PHE A 252 -7.34 -4.68 -0.52
N ALA A 253 -6.75 -4.80 -1.71
CA ALA A 253 -7.50 -4.73 -2.95
C ALA A 253 -7.99 -6.12 -3.34
N VAL A 254 -9.18 -6.21 -3.90
CA VAL A 254 -9.70 -7.42 -4.54
C VAL A 254 -9.76 -7.18 -6.04
N ALA A 255 -9.02 -7.96 -6.80
CA ALA A 255 -9.00 -7.90 -8.27
C ALA A 255 -9.02 -9.31 -8.85
N GLY A 256 -9.93 -9.58 -9.80
CA GLY A 256 -10.12 -10.92 -10.33
C GLY A 256 -10.49 -11.94 -9.24
N GLY A 257 -11.21 -11.49 -8.21
CA GLY A 257 -11.59 -12.28 -7.04
C GLY A 257 -10.44 -12.63 -6.07
N LYS A 258 -9.23 -12.09 -6.25
CA LYS A 258 -8.07 -12.39 -5.39
C LYS A 258 -7.74 -11.19 -4.50
N PRO A 259 -7.53 -11.40 -3.18
CA PRO A 259 -7.06 -10.34 -2.29
C PRO A 259 -5.54 -10.09 -2.45
N LEU A 260 -5.17 -8.82 -2.53
CA LEU A 260 -3.79 -8.31 -2.59
C LEU A 260 -3.59 -7.30 -1.48
N LEU A 261 -2.60 -7.51 -0.59
CA LEU A 261 -2.32 -6.62 0.54
C LEU A 261 -1.60 -5.36 0.05
N LEU A 262 -2.28 -4.21 0.12
CA LEU A 262 -1.77 -2.90 -0.31
C LEU A 262 -0.95 -2.20 0.78
N SER A 263 -1.44 -2.27 2.03
CA SER A 263 -0.82 -1.63 3.19
C SER A 263 -1.05 -2.45 4.46
N CYS A 264 -0.08 -2.38 5.38
CA CYS A 264 -0.15 -3.02 6.69
C CYS A 264 0.37 -2.03 7.74
N ARG A 265 -0.38 -1.85 8.82
CA ARG A 265 -0.02 -0.95 9.92
C ARG A 265 -0.17 -1.69 11.26
N PRO A 266 0.93 -1.90 12.01
CA PRO A 266 0.83 -2.37 13.38
C PRO A 266 -0.03 -1.41 14.21
N ARG A 267 -0.81 -1.96 15.14
CA ARG A 267 -1.60 -1.18 16.10
C ARG A 267 -1.02 -1.45 17.50
N PRO A 268 -0.77 -0.41 18.31
CA PRO A 268 -0.48 -0.61 19.73
C PRO A 268 -1.72 -1.09 20.48
#